data_AF-A0A853HEP0-F1
#
_entry.id   AF-A0A853HEP0-F1
#
_cell.length_a   1.000
_cell.length_b   1.000
_cell.length_c   1.000
_cell.angle_alpha   90.00
_cell.angle_beta   90.00
_cell.angle_gamma   90.00
#
_symmetry.space_group_name_H-M   'P 1'
#
loop_
_entity.id
_entity.type
_entity.pdbx_description
1 polymer ?
#
loop_
_entity_poly.entity_id
_entity_poly.type
_entity_poly.pdbx_seq_one_letter_code
_entity_poly.pdbx_strand_id
1 'polypeptide(L)'
;MMQEEVSDFVKGLGDRVAKISRKIKDEDSAIYQSESYIELIKDMVTSIAADFNEEMSQIEFEDNNLASLTLEDGIDYFMQGKRENTACSYLVCSAEKMCNHVGASFHLHGISAFCAIFFIAKHDLVKASQFLNLLMQPTMAAFRIDDVPRDAGRKGGRPEHPRKAEALKIGKAKWEQVEYASVNVVATTVKHQLDKKYTDAPSVAAIKKWLNSAGIAPKRSAR
;
A
#
# COMPACT_ATOMS: atom_id res chain seq x y z
N MET A 1 -18.31 -23.58 -4.96
CA MET A 1 -17.88 -22.25 -4.49
C MET A 1 -18.98 -21.27 -4.88
N MET A 2 -19.78 -20.80 -3.92
CA MET A 2 -20.86 -19.86 -4.18
C MET A 2 -20.24 -18.54 -4.66
N GLN A 3 -20.56 -18.08 -5.87
CA GLN A 3 -20.22 -16.71 -6.25
C GLN A 3 -21.01 -15.80 -5.32
N GLU A 4 -20.34 -15.05 -4.44
CA GLU A 4 -21.00 -14.06 -3.61
C GLU A 4 -21.70 -13.06 -4.53
N GLU A 5 -23.03 -13.10 -4.53
CA GLU A 5 -23.83 -12.16 -5.28
C GLU A 5 -23.64 -10.75 -4.71
N VAL A 6 -23.38 -9.80 -5.61
CA VAL A 6 -23.31 -8.39 -5.26
C VAL A 6 -24.74 -7.91 -4.94
N SER A 7 -24.92 -7.10 -3.91
CA SER A 7 -26.25 -6.68 -3.44
C SER A 7 -27.09 -6.01 -4.54
N ASP A 8 -28.42 -6.10 -4.39
CA ASP A 8 -29.35 -5.49 -5.35
C ASP A 8 -29.18 -3.97 -5.48
N PHE A 9 -28.70 -3.32 -4.42
CA PHE A 9 -28.28 -1.91 -4.47
C PHE A 9 -27.20 -1.67 -5.54
N VAL A 10 -26.15 -2.49 -5.56
CA VAL A 10 -25.04 -2.33 -6.52
C VAL A 10 -25.45 -2.81 -7.92
N LYS A 11 -26.27 -3.85 -8.03
CA LYS A 11 -26.86 -4.28 -9.32
C LYS A 11 -27.72 -3.15 -9.93
N GLY A 12 -28.45 -2.41 -9.10
CA GLY A 12 -29.26 -1.25 -9.50
C GLY A 12 -28.47 -0.08 -10.09
N LEU A 13 -27.15 -0.02 -9.88
CA LEU A 13 -26.26 0.98 -10.50
C LEU A 13 -25.80 0.58 -11.92
N GLY A 14 -26.24 -0.59 -12.41
CA GLY A 14 -25.94 -1.12 -13.74
C GLY A 14 -24.81 -2.14 -13.76
N ASP A 15 -24.90 -3.10 -14.68
CA ASP A 15 -23.99 -4.27 -14.76
C ASP A 15 -22.50 -3.89 -14.86
N ARG A 16 -22.20 -2.80 -15.58
CA ARG A 16 -20.83 -2.29 -15.71
C ARG A 16 -20.28 -1.83 -14.36
N VAL A 17 -21.06 -1.11 -13.58
CA VAL A 17 -20.68 -0.60 -12.25
C VAL A 17 -20.53 -1.74 -11.27
N ALA A 18 -21.47 -2.70 -11.29
CA ALA A 18 -21.38 -3.90 -10.45
C ALA A 18 -20.12 -4.73 -10.74
N LYS A 19 -19.70 -4.83 -12.01
CA LYS A 19 -18.45 -5.50 -12.38
C LYS A 19 -17.21 -4.75 -11.87
N ILE A 20 -17.18 -3.42 -11.95
CA ILE A 20 -16.08 -2.60 -11.43
C ILE A 20 -15.99 -2.74 -9.90
N SER A 21 -17.11 -2.62 -9.20
CA SER A 21 -17.19 -2.77 -7.74
C SER A 21 -16.65 -4.13 -7.28
N ARG A 22 -17.06 -5.22 -7.94
CA ARG A 22 -16.54 -6.57 -7.64
C ARG A 22 -15.04 -6.66 -7.85
N LYS A 23 -14.53 -6.13 -8.97
CA LYS A 23 -13.09 -6.11 -9.25
C LYS A 23 -12.30 -5.37 -8.16
N ILE A 24 -12.75 -4.20 -7.71
CA ILE A 24 -12.09 -3.43 -6.65
C ILE A 24 -12.05 -4.22 -5.36
N LYS A 25 -13.17 -4.85 -4.95
CA LYS A 25 -13.25 -5.69 -3.75
C LYS A 25 -12.23 -6.85 -3.81
N ASP A 26 -12.18 -7.56 -4.93
CA ASP A 26 -11.28 -8.70 -5.09
C ASP A 26 -9.81 -8.27 -5.02
N GLU A 27 -9.47 -7.14 -5.66
CA GLU A 27 -8.13 -6.54 -5.60
C GLU A 27 -7.76 -6.04 -4.21
N ASP A 28 -8.68 -5.38 -3.49
CA ASP A 28 -8.50 -5.00 -2.09
C ASP A 28 -8.20 -6.24 -1.25
N SER A 29 -9.04 -7.27 -1.35
CA SER A 29 -8.89 -8.51 -0.57
C SER A 29 -7.52 -9.16 -0.81
N ALA A 30 -7.02 -9.15 -2.05
CA ALA A 30 -5.70 -9.67 -2.38
C ALA A 30 -4.55 -8.80 -1.84
N ILE A 31 -4.65 -7.47 -1.94
CA ILE A 31 -3.59 -6.54 -1.55
C ILE A 31 -3.45 -6.47 -0.03
N TYR A 32 -4.56 -6.37 0.71
CA TYR A 32 -4.54 -6.29 2.17
C TYR A 32 -4.09 -7.61 2.83
N GLN A 33 -4.01 -8.71 2.08
CA GLN A 33 -3.43 -9.99 2.51
C GLN A 33 -1.98 -10.18 2.03
N SER A 34 -1.44 -9.26 1.22
CA SER A 34 -0.08 -9.38 0.69
C SER A 34 0.95 -9.04 1.76
N GLU A 35 1.92 -9.94 1.99
CA GLU A 35 3.06 -9.71 2.88
C GLU A 35 3.78 -8.39 2.56
N SER A 36 4.07 -8.14 1.28
CA SER A 36 4.76 -6.91 0.85
C SER A 36 3.98 -5.62 1.17
N TYR A 37 2.65 -5.69 1.14
CA TYR A 37 1.81 -4.54 1.49
C TYR A 37 1.73 -4.36 3.00
N ILE A 38 1.64 -5.46 3.75
CA ILE A 38 1.66 -5.45 5.22
C ILE A 38 2.99 -4.86 5.73
N GLU A 39 4.11 -5.25 5.14
CA GLU A 39 5.44 -4.70 5.45
C GLU A 39 5.51 -3.21 5.14
N LEU A 40 5.06 -2.78 3.95
CA LEU A 40 5.01 -1.36 3.58
C LEU A 40 4.24 -0.52 4.61
N ILE A 41 3.05 -0.98 5.02
CA ILE A 41 2.22 -0.26 5.99
C ILE A 41 2.87 -0.23 7.36
N LYS A 42 3.50 -1.32 7.78
CA LYS A 42 4.25 -1.39 9.03
C LYS A 42 5.41 -0.40 9.05
N ASP A 43 6.16 -0.30 7.95
CA ASP A 43 7.26 0.65 7.81
C ASP A 43 6.76 2.09 7.86
N MET A 44 5.64 2.38 7.17
CA MET A 44 4.98 3.69 7.24
C MET A 44 4.56 4.05 8.67
N VAL A 45 3.86 3.15 9.37
CA VAL A 45 3.44 3.37 10.76
C VAL A 45 4.65 3.58 11.67
N THR A 46 5.73 2.84 11.47
CA THR A 46 6.95 2.97 12.28
C THR A 46 7.59 4.35 12.08
N SER A 47 7.66 4.84 10.84
CA SER A 47 8.15 6.18 10.53
C SER A 47 7.26 7.26 11.17
N ILE A 48 5.93 7.16 10.97
CA ILE A 48 4.97 8.11 11.56
C ILE A 48 5.08 8.11 13.09
N ALA A 49 5.24 6.93 13.70
CA ALA A 49 5.39 6.82 15.15
C ALA A 49 6.68 7.46 15.66
N ALA A 50 7.79 7.36 14.92
CA ALA A 50 9.03 8.02 15.31
C ALA A 50 8.86 9.54 15.31
N ASP A 51 8.37 10.11 14.21
CA ASP A 51 8.15 11.55 14.05
C ASP A 51 7.13 12.06 15.09
N PHE A 52 6.02 11.34 15.28
CA PHE A 52 4.98 11.69 16.25
C PHE A 52 5.51 11.72 17.69
N ASN A 53 6.28 10.70 18.10
CA ASN A 53 6.79 10.63 19.46
C ASN A 53 7.87 11.70 19.72
N GLU A 54 8.67 12.03 18.71
CA GLU A 54 9.61 13.14 18.79
C GLU A 54 8.87 14.47 19.01
N GLU A 55 7.88 14.78 18.17
CA GLU A 55 7.07 15.99 18.31
C GLU A 55 6.36 16.05 19.66
N MET A 56 5.74 14.95 20.09
CA MET A 56 4.98 14.90 21.34
C MET A 56 5.85 15.09 22.58
N SER A 57 7.13 14.66 22.54
CA SER A 57 8.08 14.84 23.64
C SER A 57 8.48 16.30 23.90
N GLN A 58 8.24 17.18 22.93
CA GLN A 58 8.61 18.60 22.99
C GLN A 58 7.45 19.49 23.47
N ILE A 59 6.27 18.93 23.71
CA ILE A 59 5.05 19.69 24.04
C ILE A 59 4.72 19.52 25.53
N GLU A 60 4.51 20.65 26.21
CA GLU A 60 3.94 20.66 27.57
C GLU A 60 2.41 20.79 27.48
N PHE A 61 1.69 19.74 27.91
CA PHE A 61 0.23 19.72 27.96
C PHE A 61 -0.29 20.13 29.34
N GLU A 62 -1.41 20.84 29.38
CA GLU A 62 -2.10 21.18 30.64
C GLU A 62 -2.69 19.94 31.32
N ASP A 63 -3.13 18.97 30.52
CA ASP A 63 -3.51 17.62 30.96
C ASP A 63 -2.88 16.57 30.04
N ASN A 64 -1.95 15.79 30.60
CA ASN A 64 -1.32 14.65 29.93
C ASN A 64 -1.77 13.31 30.54
N ASN A 65 -3.07 13.06 30.48
CA ASN A 65 -3.67 11.78 30.86
C ASN A 65 -3.52 10.68 29.78
N LEU A 66 -2.60 10.84 28.81
CA LEU A 66 -2.49 9.92 27.67
C LEU A 66 -2.35 8.46 28.11
N ALA A 67 -1.64 8.19 29.20
CA ALA A 67 -1.48 6.83 29.72
C ALA A 67 -2.80 6.17 30.13
N SER A 68 -3.69 6.91 30.81
CA SER A 68 -4.99 6.42 31.29
C SER A 68 -6.14 6.61 30.30
N LEU A 69 -5.97 7.44 29.27
CA LEU A 69 -6.99 7.70 28.26
C LEU A 69 -7.42 6.39 27.56
N THR A 70 -8.71 6.06 27.62
CA THR A 70 -9.26 4.92 26.88
C THR A 70 -9.60 5.32 25.45
N LEU A 71 -9.79 4.33 24.57
CA LEU A 71 -10.19 4.60 23.19
C LEU A 71 -11.61 5.22 23.14
N GLU A 72 -12.52 4.75 23.99
CA GLU A 72 -13.90 5.26 24.09
C GLU A 72 -13.89 6.75 24.47
N ASP A 73 -13.19 7.11 25.54
CA ASP A 73 -13.03 8.50 25.97
C ASP A 73 -12.40 9.37 24.87
N GLY A 74 -11.38 8.82 24.18
CA GLY A 74 -10.73 9.51 23.07
C GLY A 74 -11.65 9.77 21.89
N ILE A 75 -12.49 8.79 21.52
CA ILE A 75 -13.48 8.94 20.45
C ILE A 75 -14.57 9.95 20.84
N ASP A 76 -15.07 9.88 22.08
CA ASP A 76 -16.04 10.85 22.58
C ASP A 76 -15.47 12.27 22.53
N TYR A 77 -14.21 12.45 22.93
CA TYR A 77 -13.52 13.74 22.82
C TYR A 77 -13.39 14.19 21.36
N PHE A 78 -12.97 13.29 20.45
CA PHE A 78 -12.88 13.56 19.02
C PHE A 78 -14.23 14.04 18.44
N MET A 79 -15.33 13.37 18.80
CA MET A 79 -16.68 13.71 18.32
C MET A 79 -17.18 15.05 18.86
N GLN A 80 -16.77 15.44 20.06
CA GLN A 80 -17.12 16.73 20.66
C GLN A 80 -16.39 17.92 19.99
N GLY A 81 -15.35 17.66 19.19
CA GLY A 81 -14.62 18.70 18.45
C GLY A 81 -13.87 19.69 19.33
N LYS A 82 -13.54 19.31 20.58
CA LYS A 82 -12.78 20.14 21.51
C LYS A 82 -11.34 20.34 21.01
N ARG A 83 -10.79 21.54 21.22
CA ARG A 83 -9.45 21.96 20.78
C ARG A 83 -8.74 22.72 21.90
N GLU A 84 -8.55 22.06 23.03
CA GLU A 84 -7.87 22.58 24.22
C GLU A 84 -6.38 22.21 24.17
N ASN A 85 -5.56 22.73 25.11
CA ASN A 85 -4.15 22.35 25.21
C ASN A 85 -3.96 21.01 25.96
N THR A 86 -4.54 19.94 25.41
CA THR A 86 -4.52 18.59 25.98
C THR A 86 -3.85 17.59 25.04
N ALA A 87 -3.31 16.51 25.61
CA ALA A 87 -2.76 15.42 24.80
C ALA A 87 -3.80 14.85 23.82
N CYS A 88 -5.07 14.74 24.24
CA CYS A 88 -6.14 14.25 23.37
C CYS A 88 -6.42 15.20 22.19
N SER A 89 -6.47 16.51 22.43
CA SER A 89 -6.60 17.50 21.35
C SER A 89 -5.46 17.41 20.33
N TYR A 90 -4.23 17.14 20.81
CA TYR A 90 -3.08 16.90 19.94
C TYR A 90 -3.27 15.65 19.05
N LEU A 91 -3.84 14.56 19.58
CA LEU A 91 -4.19 13.38 18.78
C LEU A 91 -5.20 13.72 17.68
N VAL A 92 -6.23 14.52 17.98
CA VAL A 92 -7.23 14.96 16.98
C VAL A 92 -6.58 15.81 15.88
N CYS A 93 -5.72 16.76 16.25
CA CYS A 93 -4.95 17.56 15.28
C CYS A 93 -4.05 16.69 14.40
N SER A 94 -3.39 15.70 14.99
CA SER A 94 -2.50 14.78 14.28
C SER A 94 -3.28 13.87 13.31
N ALA A 95 -4.49 13.43 13.70
CA ALA A 95 -5.39 12.69 12.83
C ALA A 95 -5.82 13.52 11.61
N GLU A 96 -6.11 14.80 11.80
CA GLU A 96 -6.45 15.72 10.72
C GLU A 96 -5.27 15.94 9.76
N LYS A 97 -4.05 16.16 10.31
CA LYS A 97 -2.82 16.22 9.50
C LYS A 97 -2.62 14.93 8.69
N MET A 98 -2.82 13.76 9.29
CA MET A 98 -2.69 12.47 8.63
C MET A 98 -3.69 12.32 7.47
N CYS A 99 -4.97 12.65 7.69
CA CYS A 99 -5.98 12.67 6.64
C CYS A 99 -5.57 13.57 5.46
N ASN A 100 -5.13 14.79 5.75
CA ASN A 100 -4.67 15.73 4.72
C ASN A 100 -3.47 15.19 3.94
N HIS A 101 -2.51 14.55 4.62
CA HIS A 101 -1.32 13.98 3.99
C HIS A 101 -1.66 12.87 2.99
N VAL A 102 -2.63 12.00 3.32
CA VAL A 102 -3.02 10.86 2.48
C VAL A 102 -4.13 11.19 1.48
N GLY A 103 -4.61 12.44 1.47
CA GLY A 103 -5.69 12.91 0.60
C GLY A 103 -7.07 12.36 0.97
N ALA A 104 -7.30 11.99 2.24
CA ALA A 104 -8.58 11.50 2.73
C ALA A 104 -9.38 12.61 3.43
N SER A 105 -10.70 12.62 3.23
CA SER A 105 -11.59 13.56 3.94
C SER A 105 -11.58 13.29 5.45
N PHE A 106 -11.17 14.26 6.25
CA PHE A 106 -11.17 14.15 7.72
C PHE A 106 -12.58 13.94 8.28
N HIS A 107 -13.62 14.52 7.66
CA HIS A 107 -15.00 14.34 8.12
C HIS A 107 -15.53 12.91 7.95
N LEU A 108 -14.98 12.14 7.01
CA LEU A 108 -15.41 10.77 6.74
C LEU A 108 -14.46 9.74 7.34
N HIS A 109 -13.16 10.00 7.29
CA HIS A 109 -12.12 9.05 7.68
C HIS A 109 -11.35 9.46 8.94
N GLY A 110 -11.70 10.60 9.54
CA GLY A 110 -11.01 11.15 10.71
C GLY A 110 -11.02 10.21 11.91
N ILE A 111 -12.07 9.40 12.10
CA ILE A 111 -12.11 8.39 13.16
C ILE A 111 -11.07 7.28 12.94
N SER A 112 -10.86 6.84 11.70
CA SER A 112 -9.81 5.86 11.37
C SER A 112 -8.42 6.45 11.58
N ALA A 113 -8.20 7.70 11.16
CA ALA A 113 -6.94 8.41 11.40
C ALA A 113 -6.69 8.62 12.91
N PHE A 114 -7.73 8.99 13.66
CA PHE A 114 -7.66 9.16 15.10
C PHE A 114 -7.28 7.86 15.81
N CYS A 115 -7.95 6.76 15.49
CA CYS A 115 -7.59 5.45 16.04
C CYS A 115 -6.15 5.06 15.71
N ALA A 116 -5.67 5.31 14.48
CA ALA A 116 -4.29 5.03 14.10
C ALA A 116 -3.29 5.82 14.97
N ILE A 117 -3.50 7.14 15.10
CA ILE A 117 -2.68 8.02 15.95
C ILE A 117 -2.77 7.63 17.43
N PHE A 118 -3.97 7.30 17.92
CA PHE A 118 -4.18 6.87 19.30
C PHE A 118 -3.35 5.61 19.61
N PHE A 119 -3.38 4.61 18.74
CA PHE A 119 -2.59 3.39 18.96
C PHE A 119 -1.08 3.61 18.76
N ILE A 120 -0.66 4.57 17.91
CA ILE A 120 0.72 5.03 17.85
C ILE A 120 1.15 5.61 19.21
N ALA A 121 0.35 6.51 19.78
CA ALA A 121 0.60 7.13 21.06
C ALA A 121 0.61 6.13 22.23
N LYS A 122 -0.12 5.01 22.09
CA LYS A 122 -0.11 3.87 23.03
C LYS A 122 0.97 2.83 22.73
N HIS A 123 1.84 3.06 21.73
CA HIS A 123 2.87 2.14 21.26
C HIS A 123 2.34 0.77 20.76
N ASP A 124 1.07 0.67 20.37
CA ASP A 124 0.45 -0.52 19.76
C ASP A 124 0.46 -0.37 18.22
N LEU A 125 1.64 -0.55 17.63
CA LEU A 125 1.84 -0.34 16.18
C LEU A 125 1.06 -1.34 15.31
N VAL A 126 0.70 -2.51 15.87
CA VAL A 126 -0.09 -3.52 15.17
C VAL A 126 -1.50 -3.01 14.93
N LYS A 127 -2.18 -2.50 15.97
CA LYS A 127 -3.50 -1.89 15.80
C LYS A 127 -3.43 -0.61 14.98
N ALA A 128 -2.42 0.22 15.18
CA ALA A 128 -2.22 1.41 14.36
C ALA A 128 -2.16 1.10 12.86
N SER A 129 -1.46 0.02 12.47
CA SER A 129 -1.38 -0.45 11.09
C SER A 129 -2.74 -0.87 10.52
N GLN A 130 -3.61 -1.46 11.32
CA GLN A 130 -4.96 -1.84 10.89
C GLN A 130 -5.82 -0.61 10.60
N PHE A 131 -5.76 0.41 11.46
CA PHE A 131 -6.52 1.64 11.26
C PHE A 131 -5.95 2.51 10.13
N LEU A 132 -4.61 2.54 9.95
CA LEU A 132 -4.00 3.20 8.79
C LEU A 132 -4.44 2.52 7.49
N ASN A 133 -4.55 1.19 7.47
CA ASN A 133 -5.07 0.45 6.31
C ASN A 133 -6.49 0.87 5.91
N LEU A 134 -7.37 1.06 6.90
CA LEU A 134 -8.73 1.55 6.67
C LEU A 134 -8.73 2.98 6.12
N LEU A 135 -7.86 3.84 6.66
CA LEU A 135 -7.70 5.22 6.18
C LEU A 135 -7.21 5.28 4.72
N MET A 136 -6.31 4.38 4.32
CA MET A 136 -5.70 4.37 2.99
C MET A 136 -6.59 3.79 1.89
N GLN A 137 -7.65 3.04 2.25
CA GLN A 137 -8.52 2.37 1.28
C GLN A 137 -9.10 3.28 0.18
N PRO A 138 -9.71 4.44 0.47
CA PRO A 138 -10.26 5.31 -0.58
C PRO A 138 -9.19 5.76 -1.58
N THR A 139 -8.01 6.14 -1.09
CA THR A 139 -6.88 6.59 -1.93
C THR A 139 -6.37 5.43 -2.79
N MET A 140 -6.22 4.23 -2.20
CA MET A 140 -5.79 3.02 -2.91
C MET A 140 -6.79 2.59 -3.98
N ALA A 141 -8.09 2.69 -3.70
CA ALA A 141 -9.14 2.41 -4.68
C ALA A 141 -9.12 3.44 -5.83
N ALA A 142 -8.97 4.73 -5.52
CA ALA A 142 -8.88 5.80 -6.53
C ALA A 142 -7.71 5.59 -7.51
N PHE A 143 -6.53 5.19 -7.00
CA PHE A 143 -5.37 4.83 -7.83
C PHE A 143 -5.63 3.70 -8.84
N ARG A 144 -6.67 2.87 -8.62
CA ARG A 144 -7.01 1.72 -9.46
C ARG A 144 -8.19 1.97 -10.39
N ILE A 145 -9.11 2.86 -10.00
CA ILE A 145 -10.34 3.17 -10.75
C ILE A 145 -10.03 4.05 -11.97
N ASP A 146 -9.12 5.02 -11.82
CA ASP A 146 -8.83 6.01 -12.87
C ASP A 146 -7.43 5.88 -13.46
N ASP A 147 -7.26 6.54 -14.61
CA ASP A 147 -6.08 6.70 -15.47
C ASP A 147 -4.78 7.11 -14.76
N VAL A 148 -4.66 7.11 -13.43
CA VAL A 148 -3.45 7.48 -12.69
C VAL A 148 -2.23 6.65 -13.10
N PRO A 149 -2.28 5.31 -13.29
CA PRO A 149 -1.14 4.57 -13.84
C PRO A 149 -0.85 4.91 -15.31
N ARG A 150 -1.88 5.31 -16.07
CA ARG A 150 -1.77 5.70 -17.48
C ARG A 150 -1.16 7.10 -17.63
N ASP A 151 -1.54 8.04 -16.77
CA ASP A 151 -1.09 9.42 -16.72
C ASP A 151 0.25 9.57 -15.99
N ALA A 152 0.52 8.79 -14.94
CA ALA A 152 1.86 8.61 -14.40
C ALA A 152 2.78 7.94 -15.43
N GLY A 153 2.25 7.00 -16.22
CA GLY A 153 2.94 6.42 -17.37
C GLY A 153 3.24 7.45 -18.47
N ARG A 154 2.33 8.39 -18.75
CA ARG A 154 2.56 9.54 -19.64
C ARG A 154 3.60 10.51 -19.09
N LYS A 155 3.71 10.65 -17.77
CA LYS A 155 4.74 11.43 -17.07
C LYS A 155 6.05 10.66 -16.81
N GLY A 156 6.19 9.43 -17.29
CA GLY A 156 7.45 8.67 -17.29
C GLY A 156 7.66 7.69 -16.12
N GLY A 157 6.67 7.48 -15.25
CA GLY A 157 6.80 6.67 -14.02
C GLY A 157 5.89 5.44 -13.98
N ARG A 158 5.95 4.53 -14.97
CA ARG A 158 5.25 3.23 -14.82
C ARG A 158 5.85 2.51 -13.59
N PRO A 159 5.05 2.13 -12.58
CA PRO A 159 5.55 1.37 -11.45
C PRO A 159 6.31 0.15 -11.96
N GLU A 160 7.47 -0.08 -11.37
CA GLU A 160 8.28 -1.23 -11.69
C GLU A 160 7.45 -2.50 -11.39
N HIS A 161 7.41 -3.46 -12.31
CA HIS A 161 6.57 -4.64 -12.13
C HIS A 161 6.98 -5.35 -10.82
N PRO A 162 6.04 -5.75 -9.95
CA PRO A 162 6.36 -6.32 -8.63
C PRO A 162 7.35 -7.49 -8.71
N ARG A 163 7.30 -8.24 -9.82
CA ARG A 163 8.14 -9.40 -10.11
C ARG A 163 9.45 -9.09 -10.85
N LYS A 164 9.79 -7.83 -11.14
CA LYS A 164 11.00 -7.49 -11.92
C LYS A 164 12.28 -7.90 -11.20
N ALA A 165 12.40 -7.62 -9.90
CA ALA A 165 13.59 -7.97 -9.12
C ALA A 165 13.83 -9.50 -9.12
N GLU A 166 12.77 -10.29 -8.92
CA GLU A 166 12.85 -11.76 -8.98
C GLU A 166 13.19 -12.25 -10.39
N ALA A 167 12.58 -11.67 -11.43
CA ALA A 167 12.87 -11.99 -12.82
C ALA A 167 14.36 -11.77 -13.18
N LEU A 168 14.96 -10.67 -12.69
CA LEU A 168 16.38 -10.38 -12.87
C LEU A 168 17.27 -11.37 -12.12
N LYS A 169 16.90 -11.76 -10.90
CA LYS A 169 17.63 -12.76 -10.10
C LYS A 169 17.66 -14.13 -10.78
N ILE A 170 16.50 -14.60 -11.26
CA ILE A 170 16.40 -15.87 -12.01
C ILE A 170 17.19 -15.80 -13.30
N GLY A 171 17.10 -14.68 -14.03
CA GLY A 171 17.83 -14.47 -15.28
C GLY A 171 19.35 -14.52 -15.08
N LYS A 172 19.86 -13.86 -14.03
CA LYS A 172 21.28 -13.88 -13.67
C LYS A 172 21.76 -15.30 -13.35
N ALA A 173 21.05 -16.01 -12.47
CA ALA A 173 21.37 -17.39 -12.11
C ALA A 173 21.38 -18.32 -13.34
N LYS A 174 20.49 -18.08 -14.32
CA LYS A 174 20.44 -18.88 -15.54
C LYS A 174 21.65 -18.63 -16.45
N TRP A 175 22.15 -17.40 -16.53
CA TRP A 175 23.36 -17.09 -17.29
C TRP A 175 24.63 -17.59 -16.62
N GLU A 176 24.69 -17.58 -15.28
CA GLU A 176 25.79 -18.21 -14.55
C GLU A 176 25.89 -19.72 -14.84
N GLN A 177 24.75 -20.38 -15.08
CA GLN A 177 24.70 -21.80 -15.48
C GLN A 177 24.96 -22.03 -16.97
N VAL A 178 24.58 -21.08 -17.84
CA VAL A 178 24.66 -21.20 -19.29
C VAL A 178 25.06 -19.86 -19.88
N GLU A 179 26.37 -19.59 -19.88
CA GLU A 179 26.97 -18.29 -20.22
C GLU A 179 26.63 -17.82 -21.66
N TYR A 180 26.40 -18.77 -22.57
CA TYR A 180 26.09 -18.51 -23.98
C TYR A 180 24.60 -18.46 -24.30
N ALA A 181 23.71 -18.58 -23.30
CA ALA A 181 22.28 -18.57 -23.54
C ALA A 181 21.82 -17.23 -24.13
N SER A 182 21.04 -17.28 -25.22
CA SER A 182 20.46 -16.06 -25.77
C SER A 182 19.47 -15.42 -24.78
N VAL A 183 19.34 -14.09 -24.83
CA VAL A 183 18.36 -13.33 -24.04
C VAL A 183 16.93 -13.89 -24.23
N ASN A 184 16.61 -14.41 -25.41
CA ASN A 184 15.32 -15.06 -25.67
C ASN A 184 15.13 -16.34 -24.86
N VAL A 185 16.15 -17.20 -24.81
CA VAL A 185 16.09 -18.47 -24.06
C VAL A 185 15.99 -18.21 -22.55
N VAL A 186 16.76 -17.25 -22.05
CA VAL A 186 16.72 -16.87 -20.63
C VAL A 186 15.36 -16.24 -20.27
N ALA A 187 14.85 -15.30 -21.06
CA ALA A 187 13.55 -14.67 -20.78
C ALA A 187 12.39 -15.67 -20.79
N THR A 188 12.39 -16.65 -21.69
CA THR A 188 11.38 -17.72 -21.72
C THR A 188 11.49 -18.63 -20.50
N THR A 189 12.71 -18.94 -20.05
CA THR A 189 12.94 -19.74 -18.84
C THR A 189 12.45 -19.01 -17.59
N VAL A 190 12.77 -17.72 -17.46
CA VAL A 190 12.29 -16.86 -16.37
C VAL A 190 10.77 -16.81 -16.35
N LYS A 191 10.14 -16.60 -17.52
CA LYS A 191 8.68 -16.62 -17.63
C LYS A 191 8.09 -17.95 -17.13
N HIS A 192 8.62 -19.08 -17.60
CA HIS A 192 8.10 -20.38 -17.20
C HIS A 192 8.23 -20.65 -15.69
N GLN A 193 9.27 -20.12 -15.04
CA GLN A 193 9.42 -20.23 -13.58
C GLN A 193 8.44 -19.32 -12.82
N LEU A 194 8.19 -18.11 -13.34
CA LEU A 194 7.25 -17.18 -12.72
C LEU A 194 5.79 -17.61 -12.94
N ASP A 195 5.44 -18.14 -14.11
CA ASP A 195 4.10 -18.66 -14.43
C ASP A 195 3.70 -19.83 -13.50
N LYS A 196 4.68 -20.56 -12.92
CA LYS A 196 4.42 -21.63 -11.94
C LYS A 196 4.05 -21.12 -10.56
N LYS A 197 4.47 -19.89 -10.22
CA LYS A 197 4.32 -19.31 -8.88
C LYS A 197 3.22 -18.25 -8.83
N TYR A 198 2.97 -17.57 -9.95
CA TYR A 198 2.18 -16.35 -10.01
C TYR A 198 1.19 -16.39 -11.17
N THR A 199 -0.05 -16.00 -10.90
CA THR A 199 -1.08 -15.81 -11.93
C THR A 199 -0.87 -14.53 -12.74
N ASP A 200 -0.13 -13.55 -12.19
CA ASP A 200 0.19 -12.24 -12.77
C ASP A 200 1.63 -12.15 -13.33
N ALA A 201 2.19 -13.28 -13.81
CA ALA A 201 3.56 -13.32 -14.28
C ALA A 201 3.82 -12.39 -15.50
N PRO A 202 4.99 -11.73 -15.54
CA PRO A 202 5.29 -10.75 -16.57
C PRO A 202 5.44 -11.39 -17.96
N SER A 203 5.22 -10.58 -19.01
CA SER A 203 5.39 -11.04 -20.39
C SER A 203 6.86 -11.25 -20.75
N VAL A 204 7.12 -12.16 -21.69
CA VAL A 204 8.49 -12.41 -22.21
C VAL A 204 9.13 -11.11 -22.71
N ALA A 205 8.37 -10.25 -23.38
CA ALA A 205 8.86 -8.97 -23.89
C ALA A 205 9.32 -8.03 -22.78
N ALA A 206 8.58 -7.96 -21.67
CA ALA A 206 8.95 -7.16 -20.50
C ALA A 206 10.23 -7.69 -19.84
N ILE A 207 10.33 -9.01 -19.67
CA ILE A 207 11.52 -9.67 -19.09
C ILE A 207 12.76 -9.39 -19.93
N LYS A 208 12.68 -9.53 -21.27
CA LYS A 208 13.81 -9.21 -22.18
C LYS A 208 14.28 -7.77 -22.00
N LYS A 209 13.33 -6.82 -21.94
CA LYS A 209 13.65 -5.40 -21.75
C LYS A 209 14.40 -5.20 -20.44
N TRP A 210 13.95 -5.80 -19.35
CA TRP A 210 14.60 -5.66 -18.03
C TRP A 210 16.00 -6.27 -18.01
N LEU A 211 16.19 -7.47 -18.56
CA LEU A 211 17.50 -8.13 -18.61
C LEU A 211 18.52 -7.30 -19.41
N ASN A 212 18.09 -6.71 -20.53
CA ASN A 212 18.92 -5.83 -21.34
C ASN A 212 19.24 -4.51 -20.61
N SER A 213 18.23 -3.87 -20.00
CA SER A 213 18.41 -2.61 -19.26
C SER A 213 19.28 -2.77 -18.01
N ALA A 214 19.29 -3.96 -17.39
CA ALA A 214 20.11 -4.23 -16.21
C ALA A 214 21.59 -4.51 -16.54
N GLY A 215 21.97 -4.57 -17.82
CA GLY A 215 23.35 -4.87 -18.23
C GLY A 215 23.84 -6.27 -17.84
N ILE A 216 22.93 -7.18 -17.49
CA ILE A 216 23.23 -8.56 -17.06
C ILE A 216 23.41 -9.48 -18.27
N ALA A 217 22.97 -9.05 -19.47
CA ALA A 217 23.14 -9.83 -20.69
C ALA A 217 24.65 -10.06 -20.97
N PRO A 218 25.05 -11.28 -21.37
CA PRO A 218 26.44 -11.57 -21.67
C PRO A 218 26.92 -10.64 -22.77
N LYS A 219 28.07 -9.98 -22.54
CA LYS A 219 28.77 -9.26 -23.60
C LYS A 219 29.02 -10.28 -24.69
N ARG A 220 28.46 -10.07 -25.89
CA ARG A 220 28.86 -10.83 -27.07
C ARG A 220 30.38 -10.78 -27.10
N SER A 221 31.05 -11.93 -26.96
CA SER A 221 32.43 -12.02 -27.41
C SER A 221 32.42 -11.53 -28.85
N ALA A 222 33.24 -10.51 -29.12
CA ALA A 222 33.52 -10.11 -30.48
C ALA A 222 33.92 -11.38 -31.26
N ARG A 223 33.37 -11.52 -32.47
CA ARG A 223 33.74 -12.58 -33.40
C ARG A 223 35.25 -12.70 -33.53
#